data_AF-A0A3D2VT45-F1
#
_entry.id   AF-A0A3D2VT45-F1
#
_cell.length_a   1.000
_cell.length_b   1.000
_cell.length_c   1.000
_cell.angle_alpha   90.00
_cell.angle_beta   90.00
_cell.angle_gamma   90.00
#
_symmetry.space_group_name_H-M   'P 1'
#
loop_
_entity.id
_entity.type
_entity.pdbx_description
1 polymer ?
#
loop_
_entity_poly.entity_id
_entity_poly.type
_entity_poly.pdbx_seq_one_letter_code
_entity_poly.pdbx_strand_id
1 'polypeptide(L)'
;MKKTFLLSAAALLSTLLAAPAFAYGSAGAGWETRSDRQWSRSHDHFERIQYLRAKLHQEMAERRRVEWAHDQARLRRDWPAVRFERVRLDRLNRQIEQYRYELHRAYEHARRDRYDRDAWRDDYGYRYN
;
A
#
# COMPACT_ATOMS: atom_id res chain seq x y z
N MET A 1 48.05 21.24 -17.27
CA MET A 1 47.61 22.66 -17.36
C MET A 1 46.17 22.63 -17.89
N LYS A 2 45.07 23.14 -17.32
CA LYS A 2 44.71 24.05 -16.21
C LYS A 2 43.36 23.50 -15.65
N LYS A 3 43.25 23.12 -14.38
CA LYS A 3 42.55 23.82 -13.28
C LYS A 3 41.45 24.80 -13.71
N THR A 4 40.20 24.50 -13.32
CA THR A 4 39.28 25.40 -12.58
C THR A 4 38.09 24.60 -12.04
N PHE A 5 38.24 24.11 -10.83
CA PHE A 5 37.14 23.87 -9.90
C PHE A 5 36.89 25.16 -9.11
N LEU A 6 35.63 25.36 -8.69
CA LEU A 6 35.13 26.37 -7.74
C LEU A 6 34.93 27.79 -8.31
N LEU A 7 33.67 28.20 -8.46
CA LEU A 7 33.10 29.51 -8.07
C LEU A 7 31.67 29.65 -8.62
N SER A 8 30.69 29.12 -7.90
CA SER A 8 29.29 29.57 -7.98
C SER A 8 28.55 29.18 -6.71
N ALA A 9 29.19 29.44 -5.58
CA ALA A 9 28.56 29.53 -4.28
C ALA A 9 28.88 30.94 -3.78
N ALA A 10 27.89 31.63 -3.19
CA ALA A 10 27.96 33.00 -2.66
C ALA A 10 27.64 34.15 -3.63
N ALA A 11 26.43 34.14 -4.17
CA ALA A 11 25.57 35.32 -4.31
C ALA A 11 24.20 34.74 -4.69
N LEU A 12 23.28 34.50 -3.76
CA LEU A 12 22.35 35.51 -3.27
C LEU A 12 21.84 35.07 -1.88
N LEU A 13 22.57 35.48 -0.85
CA LEU A 13 22.03 35.63 0.50
C LEU A 13 21.33 36.99 0.58
N SER A 14 20.42 37.12 1.55
CA SER A 14 19.81 38.37 2.06
C SER A 14 18.86 39.05 1.07
N THR A 15 17.54 39.03 1.26
CA THR A 15 16.74 39.70 2.30
C THR A 15 15.27 39.52 1.87
N LEU A 16 14.21 39.39 2.66
CA LEU A 16 13.93 39.70 4.05
C LEU A 16 12.49 39.19 4.34
N LEU A 17 12.25 38.75 5.58
CA LEU A 17 10.99 38.93 6.32
C LEU A 17 9.66 38.43 5.71
N ALA A 18 9.18 37.27 6.19
CA ALA A 18 7.91 37.19 6.91
C ALA A 18 7.82 35.83 7.64
N ALA A 19 7.84 35.86 8.96
CA ALA A 19 7.54 34.72 9.81
C ALA A 19 6.07 34.27 9.61
N PRO A 20 5.75 32.99 9.87
CA PRO A 20 4.40 32.46 9.67
C PRO A 20 3.49 32.97 10.79
N ALA A 21 2.60 33.90 10.47
CA ALA A 21 1.42 34.14 11.29
C ALA A 21 0.48 32.95 11.11
N PHE A 22 0.60 31.95 11.99
CA PHE A 22 -0.48 31.01 12.26
C PHE A 22 -1.64 31.81 12.86
N ALA A 23 -2.50 32.35 12.00
CA ALA A 23 -3.78 32.93 12.36
C ALA A 23 -4.81 31.80 12.43
N TYR A 24 -5.10 31.39 13.65
CA TYR A 24 -6.22 30.56 14.06
C TYR A 24 -7.52 31.38 13.95
N GLY A 25 -8.60 30.79 13.43
CA GLY A 25 -9.98 31.31 13.55
C GLY A 25 -10.53 31.99 12.30
N SER A 26 -11.23 31.28 11.43
CA SER A 26 -12.67 30.96 11.48
C SER A 26 -13.54 32.00 10.77
N ALA A 27 -14.01 31.67 9.56
CA ALA A 27 -15.39 31.90 9.13
C ALA A 27 -15.61 31.38 7.70
N GLY A 28 -16.65 30.55 7.54
CA GLY A 28 -17.39 30.44 6.29
C GLY A 28 -16.99 29.32 5.33
N ALA A 29 -17.70 28.19 5.43
CA ALA A 29 -18.19 27.33 4.33
C ALA A 29 -18.18 25.84 4.72
N GLY A 30 -18.85 25.52 5.83
CA GLY A 30 -19.14 24.13 6.18
C GLY A 30 -20.29 23.61 5.33
N TRP A 31 -20.02 23.10 4.12
CA TRP A 31 -20.90 22.12 3.44
C TRP A 31 -20.27 21.38 2.25
N GLU A 32 -19.14 21.82 1.70
CA GLU A 32 -18.50 21.15 0.54
C GLU A 32 -17.18 20.47 0.91
N THR A 33 -17.23 19.30 1.57
CA THR A 33 -16.07 18.36 1.61
C THR A 33 -16.40 16.97 2.19
N ARG A 34 -17.69 16.60 2.23
CA ARG A 34 -18.08 15.26 2.71
C ARG A 34 -18.00 14.18 1.62
N SER A 35 -18.09 14.52 0.34
CA SER A 35 -17.97 13.55 -0.77
C SER A 35 -16.53 13.06 -0.98
N ASP A 36 -15.55 13.95 -0.86
CA ASP A 36 -14.21 13.66 -1.38
C ASP A 36 -13.39 12.79 -0.43
N ARG A 37 -13.55 12.97 0.89
CA ARG A 37 -12.97 12.04 1.89
C ARG A 37 -13.60 10.65 1.84
N GLN A 38 -14.89 10.58 1.46
CA GLN A 38 -15.65 9.35 1.34
C GLN A 38 -15.26 8.55 0.09
N TRP A 39 -14.90 9.24 -1.00
CA TRP A 39 -14.35 8.62 -2.21
C TRP A 39 -12.91 8.14 -1.98
N SER A 40 -12.07 8.94 -1.31
CA SER A 40 -10.67 8.60 -1.00
C SER A 40 -10.54 7.31 -0.18
N ARG A 41 -11.26 7.15 0.95
CA ARG A 41 -11.14 5.92 1.76
C ARG A 41 -11.57 4.64 1.02
N SER A 42 -12.67 4.72 0.26
CA SER A 42 -13.16 3.56 -0.50
C SER A 42 -12.22 3.21 -1.66
N HIS A 43 -11.58 4.23 -2.25
CA HIS A 43 -10.56 4.05 -3.28
C HIS A 43 -9.32 3.36 -2.72
N ASP A 44 -8.85 3.78 -1.55
CA ASP A 44 -7.68 3.21 -0.86
C ASP A 44 -7.86 1.70 -0.57
N HIS A 45 -9.06 1.29 -0.13
CA HIS A 45 -9.36 -0.13 0.10
C HIS A 45 -9.33 -0.94 -1.20
N PHE A 46 -9.90 -0.39 -2.29
CA PHE A 46 -9.90 -1.06 -3.58
C PHE A 46 -8.49 -1.22 -4.14
N GLU A 47 -7.67 -0.16 -4.11
CA GLU A 47 -6.28 -0.22 -4.55
C GLU A 47 -5.47 -1.21 -3.72
N ARG A 48 -5.64 -1.22 -2.38
CA ARG A 48 -4.98 -2.19 -1.50
C ARG A 48 -5.37 -3.63 -1.85
N ILE A 49 -6.65 -3.90 -2.10
CA ILE A 49 -7.14 -5.23 -2.49
C ILE A 49 -6.52 -5.67 -3.83
N GLN A 50 -6.48 -4.77 -4.83
CA GLN A 50 -5.90 -5.09 -6.14
C GLN A 50 -4.39 -5.32 -6.06
N TYR A 51 -3.68 -4.50 -5.28
CA TYR A 51 -2.26 -4.69 -5.00
C TYR A 51 -1.98 -6.06 -4.36
N LEU A 52 -2.73 -6.42 -3.33
CA LEU A 52 -2.57 -7.71 -2.64
C LEU A 52 -2.89 -8.89 -3.57
N ARG A 53 -3.93 -8.78 -4.42
CA ARG A 53 -4.22 -9.78 -5.46
C ARG A 53 -3.05 -9.94 -6.42
N ALA A 54 -2.52 -8.84 -6.95
CA ALA A 54 -1.40 -8.87 -7.88
C ALA A 54 -0.16 -9.53 -7.26
N LYS A 55 0.16 -9.18 -6.01
CA LYS A 55 1.26 -9.81 -5.25
C LYS A 55 1.04 -11.30 -5.05
N LEU A 56 -0.15 -11.70 -4.64
CA LEU A 56 -0.49 -13.11 -4.44
C LEU A 56 -0.36 -13.89 -5.76
N HIS A 57 -0.83 -13.34 -6.89
CA HIS A 57 -0.64 -13.94 -8.21
C HIS A 57 0.84 -14.08 -8.59
N GLN A 58 1.64 -13.04 -8.34
CA GLN A 58 3.08 -13.05 -8.60
C GLN A 58 3.79 -14.14 -7.76
N GLU A 59 3.53 -14.20 -6.46
CA GLU A 59 4.16 -15.21 -5.58
C GLU A 59 3.72 -16.63 -5.92
N MET A 60 2.45 -16.85 -6.27
CA MET A 60 1.99 -18.17 -6.74
C MET A 60 2.67 -18.58 -8.05
N ALA A 61 2.91 -17.63 -8.96
CA ALA A 61 3.66 -17.90 -10.20
C ALA A 61 5.12 -18.25 -9.90
N GLU A 62 5.76 -17.53 -8.98
CA GLU A 62 7.13 -17.83 -8.58
C GLU A 62 7.24 -19.17 -7.86
N ARG A 63 6.30 -19.49 -6.95
CA ARG A 63 6.22 -20.81 -6.29
C ARG A 63 6.20 -21.95 -7.31
N ARG A 64 5.41 -21.83 -8.37
CA ARG A 64 5.36 -22.85 -9.45
C ARG A 64 6.71 -23.02 -10.16
N ARG A 65 7.44 -21.93 -10.40
CA ARG A 65 8.78 -21.98 -11.02
C ARG A 65 9.79 -22.66 -10.10
N VAL A 66 9.77 -22.33 -8.81
CA VAL A 66 10.64 -22.94 -7.80
C VAL A 66 10.31 -24.42 -7.61
N GLU A 67 9.02 -24.78 -7.62
CA GLU A 67 8.55 -26.17 -7.53
C GLU A 67 9.07 -26.99 -8.72
N TRP A 68 9.00 -26.44 -9.93
CA TRP A 68 9.60 -27.07 -11.10
C TRP A 68 11.12 -27.22 -10.98
N ALA A 69 11.84 -26.20 -10.51
CA ALA A 69 13.30 -26.26 -10.32
C ALA A 69 13.69 -27.31 -9.26
N HIS A 70 12.95 -27.37 -8.16
CA HIS A 70 13.11 -28.39 -7.12
C HIS A 70 12.94 -29.81 -7.69
N ASP A 71 11.91 -30.03 -8.52
CA ASP A 71 11.67 -31.35 -9.12
C ASP A 71 12.75 -31.72 -10.15
N GLN A 72 13.23 -30.76 -10.94
CA GLN A 72 14.39 -30.96 -11.83
C GLN A 72 15.65 -31.34 -11.04
N ALA A 73 15.91 -30.67 -9.91
CA ALA A 73 17.03 -31.01 -9.04
C ALA A 73 16.90 -32.42 -8.44
N ARG A 74 15.68 -32.82 -8.04
CA ARG A 74 15.40 -34.18 -7.56
C ARG A 74 15.67 -35.24 -8.62
N LEU A 75 15.22 -35.02 -9.85
CA LEU A 75 15.46 -35.94 -10.98
C LEU A 75 16.96 -36.13 -11.24
N ARG A 76 17.76 -35.07 -11.12
CA ARG A 76 19.22 -35.09 -11.28
C ARG A 76 19.97 -35.58 -10.04
N ARG A 77 19.27 -35.86 -8.94
CA ARG A 77 19.83 -36.22 -7.63
C ARG A 77 20.78 -35.15 -7.07
N ASP A 78 20.57 -33.88 -7.42
CA ASP A 78 21.32 -32.74 -6.88
C ASP A 78 20.72 -32.34 -5.52
N TRP A 79 21.10 -33.10 -4.49
CA TRP A 79 20.59 -32.91 -3.13
C TRP A 79 20.87 -31.52 -2.53
N PRO A 80 22.03 -30.88 -2.77
CA PRO A 80 22.23 -29.47 -2.40
C PRO A 80 21.17 -28.54 -3.00
N ALA A 81 20.92 -28.61 -4.30
CA ALA A 81 19.91 -27.77 -4.95
C ALA A 81 18.49 -28.08 -4.43
N VAL A 82 18.15 -29.35 -4.21
CA VAL A 82 16.87 -29.75 -3.61
C VAL A 82 16.64 -29.08 -2.25
N ARG A 83 17.65 -29.08 -1.37
CA ARG A 83 17.54 -28.43 -0.05
C ARG A 83 17.39 -26.91 -0.18
N PHE A 84 18.14 -26.29 -1.07
CA PHE A 84 18.05 -24.86 -1.33
C PHE A 84 16.65 -24.46 -1.81
N GLU A 85 16.12 -25.13 -2.84
CA GLU A 85 14.80 -24.80 -3.39
C GLU A 85 13.68 -25.14 -2.40
N ARG A 86 13.83 -26.16 -1.55
CA ARG A 86 12.88 -26.45 -0.48
C ARG A 86 12.75 -25.30 0.51
N VAL A 87 13.86 -24.73 0.97
CA VAL A 87 13.84 -23.56 1.88
C VAL A 87 13.17 -22.36 1.19
N ARG A 88 13.40 -22.19 -0.11
CA ARG A 88 12.79 -21.14 -0.91
C ARG A 88 11.27 -21.34 -1.05
N LEU A 89 10.81 -22.57 -1.28
CA LEU A 89 9.38 -22.92 -1.28
C LEU A 89 8.72 -22.64 0.06
N ASP A 90 9.36 -23.00 1.17
CA ASP A 90 8.81 -22.76 2.51
C ASP A 90 8.64 -21.25 2.78
N ARG A 91 9.60 -20.43 2.35
CA ARG A 91 9.47 -18.96 2.43
C ARG A 91 8.31 -18.44 1.58
N LEU A 92 8.19 -18.90 0.33
CA LEU A 92 7.11 -18.49 -0.57
C LEU A 92 5.74 -18.91 -0.03
N ASN A 93 5.61 -20.11 0.53
CA ASN A 93 4.37 -20.59 1.15
C ASN A 93 3.93 -19.66 2.30
N ARG A 94 4.86 -19.28 3.20
CA ARG A 94 4.55 -18.33 4.30
C ARG A 94 4.13 -16.96 3.77
N GLN A 95 4.79 -16.45 2.74
CA GLN A 95 4.44 -15.17 2.12
C GLN A 95 3.05 -15.22 1.47
N ILE A 96 2.74 -16.31 0.75
CA ILE A 96 1.42 -16.51 0.13
C ILE A 96 0.33 -16.58 1.20
N GLU A 97 0.56 -17.31 2.30
CA GLU A 97 -0.37 -17.37 3.43
C GLU A 97 -0.59 -15.99 4.06
N GLN A 98 0.49 -15.23 4.29
CA GLN A 98 0.39 -13.87 4.79
C GLN A 98 -0.43 -12.98 3.85
N TYR A 99 -0.14 -13.00 2.54
CA TYR A 99 -0.92 -12.20 1.58
C TYR A 99 -2.38 -12.63 1.51
N ARG A 100 -2.68 -13.93 1.62
CA ARG A 100 -4.07 -14.43 1.71
C ARG A 100 -4.78 -13.88 2.94
N TYR A 101 -4.11 -13.93 4.09
CA TYR A 101 -4.63 -13.38 5.34
C TYR A 101 -4.86 -11.86 5.25
N GLU A 102 -3.90 -11.11 4.75
CA GLU A 102 -4.02 -9.66 4.56
C GLU A 102 -5.14 -9.30 3.58
N LEU A 103 -5.28 -10.07 2.49
CA LEU A 103 -6.34 -9.88 1.52
C LEU A 103 -7.72 -10.14 2.13
N HIS A 104 -7.87 -11.22 2.91
CA HIS A 104 -9.10 -11.50 3.65
C HIS A 104 -9.43 -10.36 4.61
N ARG A 105 -8.44 -9.91 5.40
CA ARG A 105 -8.60 -8.77 6.32
C ARG A 105 -8.98 -7.48 5.61
N ALA A 106 -8.43 -7.23 4.41
CA ALA A 106 -8.78 -6.07 3.60
C ALA A 106 -10.23 -6.10 3.12
N TYR A 107 -10.75 -7.27 2.73
CA TYR A 107 -12.18 -7.41 2.42
C TYR A 107 -13.07 -7.20 3.63
N GLU A 108 -12.71 -7.77 4.78
CA GLU A 108 -13.48 -7.60 6.02
C GLU A 108 -13.56 -6.13 6.44
N HIS A 109 -12.45 -5.39 6.37
CA HIS A 109 -12.45 -3.95 6.61
C HIS A 109 -13.32 -3.19 5.60
N ALA A 110 -13.14 -3.45 4.31
CA ALA A 110 -13.95 -2.80 3.27
C ALA A 110 -15.46 -3.08 3.44
N ARG A 111 -15.82 -4.27 3.96
CA ARG A 111 -17.21 -4.65 4.28
C ARG A 111 -17.73 -3.90 5.49
N ARG A 112 -16.95 -3.82 6.58
CA ARG A 112 -17.33 -3.10 7.81
C ARG A 112 -17.53 -1.62 7.54
N ASP A 113 -16.61 -0.98 6.81
CA ASP A 113 -16.72 0.43 6.43
C ASP A 113 -18.00 0.71 5.63
N ARG A 114 -18.47 -0.24 4.82
CA ARG A 114 -19.75 -0.14 4.13
C ARG A 114 -20.93 -0.30 5.10
N TYR A 115 -20.88 -1.29 6.00
CA TYR A 115 -21.94 -1.54 6.97
C TYR A 115 -22.13 -0.37 7.96
N ASP A 116 -21.03 0.17 8.51
CA ASP A 116 -21.06 1.30 9.43
C ASP A 116 -21.67 2.55 8.75
N ARG A 117 -21.45 2.70 7.43
CA ARG A 117 -22.08 3.75 6.64
C ARG A 117 -23.59 3.54 6.47
N ASP A 118 -24.01 2.32 6.18
CA ASP A 118 -25.43 2.01 5.99
C ASP A 118 -26.21 2.18 7.32
N ALA A 119 -25.63 1.74 8.45
CA ALA A 119 -26.20 1.96 9.78
C ALA A 119 -26.33 3.46 10.13
N TRP A 120 -25.31 4.28 9.83
CA TRP A 120 -25.40 5.74 9.99
C TRP A 120 -26.47 6.38 9.10
N ARG A 121 -26.72 5.84 7.89
CA ARG A 121 -27.74 6.36 7.00
C ARG A 121 -29.15 6.03 7.51
N ASP A 122 -29.32 4.84 8.07
CA ASP A 122 -30.60 4.40 8.62
C ASP A 122 -30.93 5.14 9.93
N ASP A 123 -29.98 5.28 10.86
CA ASP A 123 -30.20 5.95 12.15
C ASP A 123 -30.52 7.45 12.03
N TYR A 124 -29.94 8.14 11.03
CA TYR A 124 -30.15 9.58 10.83
C TYR A 124 -31.17 9.91 9.73
N GLY A 125 -31.55 8.96 8.88
CA GLY A 125 -32.58 9.14 7.85
C GLY A 125 -33.99 9.31 8.41
N TYR A 126 -34.26 8.77 9.60
CA TYR A 126 -35.56 8.91 10.28
C TYR A 126 -35.77 10.23 11.03
N ARG A 127 -34.77 11.11 11.11
CA ARG A 127 -34.88 12.38 11.86
C ARG A 127 -35.25 13.60 11.02
N TYR A 128 -35.37 13.44 9.70
CA TYR A 128 -35.62 14.53 8.75
C TYR A 128 -36.79 14.27 7.77
N ASN A 129 -37.66 13.31 8.08
CA ASN A 129 -38.98 13.18 7.44
C ASN A 129 -40.08 13.55 8.43
#